data_AF-A0A3P6BK79-F1
#
_entry.id   AF-A0A3P6BK79-F1
#
_cell.length_a   1.000
_cell.length_b   1.000
_cell.length_c   1.000
_cell.angle_alpha   90.00
_cell.angle_beta   90.00
_cell.angle_gamma   90.00
#
_symmetry.space_group_name_H-M   'P 1'
#
loop_
_entity.id
_entity.type
_entity.pdbx_description
1 polymer ?
#
loop_
_entity_poly.entity_id
_entity_poly.type
_entity_poly.pdbx_seq_one_letter_code
_entity_poly.pdbx_strand_id
1 'polypeptide(L)'
;MEGESINHVLFTCPAARLVWAQSNFPFPRRGFENMTLFENFNYLLFLPRYLKVPDEIGRMFPWILWIIWKNRNLFLFEGKEFAVEDTMAKVIEDSGHWFEVQKRRDEEDEAGNRELRVRNRW
;
A
#
# COMPACT_ATOMS: atom_id res chain seq x y z
N MET A 1 29.70 -2.54 9.73
CA MET A 1 28.25 -2.79 9.88
C MET A 1 27.68 -2.85 8.49
N GLU A 2 27.30 -4.04 8.02
CA GLU A 2 26.40 -4.13 6.88
C GLU A 2 25.05 -3.54 7.32
N GLY A 3 24.60 -2.49 6.64
CA GLY A 3 23.31 -1.86 6.93
C GLY A 3 22.16 -2.81 6.64
N GLU A 4 21.01 -2.59 7.29
CA GLU A 4 19.78 -3.30 6.96
C GLU A 4 19.46 -3.14 5.46
N SER A 5 19.12 -4.25 4.80
CA SER A 5 18.68 -4.19 3.40
C SER A 5 17.26 -3.66 3.27
N ILE A 6 16.91 -3.08 2.11
CA ILE A 6 15.54 -2.65 1.82
C ILE A 6 14.55 -3.82 1.97
N ASN A 7 14.95 -5.02 1.55
CA ASN A 7 14.11 -6.21 1.71
C ASN A 7 13.88 -6.54 3.18
N HIS A 8 14.90 -6.38 4.02
CA HIS A 8 14.76 -6.55 5.46
C HIS A 8 13.77 -5.56 6.05
N VAL A 9 13.96 -4.27 5.78
CA VAL A 9 13.13 -3.19 6.35
C VAL A 9 11.67 -3.34 5.93
N LEU A 10 11.40 -3.64 4.65
CA LEU A 10 10.04 -3.60 4.12
C LEU A 10 9.29 -4.94 4.24
N PHE A 11 9.99 -6.07 4.41
CA PHE A 11 9.36 -7.38 4.26
C PHE A 11 9.75 -8.41 5.32
N THR A 12 11.02 -8.49 5.71
CA THR A 12 11.50 -9.67 6.48
C THR A 12 11.76 -9.41 7.96
N CYS A 13 11.91 -8.16 8.40
CA CYS A 13 12.06 -7.85 9.81
C CYS A 13 10.76 -8.14 10.60
N PRO A 14 10.83 -8.44 11.91
CA PRO A 14 9.66 -8.78 12.71
C PRO A 14 8.55 -7.73 12.67
N ALA A 15 8.91 -6.44 12.72
CA ALA A 15 7.95 -5.33 12.67
C ALA A 15 7.20 -5.30 11.33
N ALA A 16 7.92 -5.41 10.20
CA ALA A 16 7.30 -5.45 8.88
C ALA A 16 6.38 -6.66 8.72
N ARG A 17 6.83 -7.85 9.15
CA ARG A 17 6.03 -9.08 9.09
C ARG A 17 4.73 -8.95 9.88
N LEU A 18 4.77 -8.30 11.04
CA LEU A 18 3.58 -8.06 11.86
C LEU A 18 2.58 -7.14 11.15
N VAL A 19 3.05 -6.04 10.54
CA VAL A 19 2.21 -5.13 9.74
C VAL A 19 1.59 -5.88 8.55
N TRP A 20 2.38 -6.64 7.80
CA TRP A 20 1.86 -7.44 6.69
C TRP A 20 0.79 -8.43 7.16
N ALA A 21 1.04 -9.15 8.26
CA ALA A 21 0.07 -10.11 8.82
C ALA A 21 -1.27 -9.48 9.21
N GLN A 22 -1.26 -8.23 9.70
CA GLN A 22 -2.48 -7.50 10.07
C GLN A 22 -3.17 -6.79 8.90
N SER A 23 -2.55 -6.75 7.72
CA SER A 23 -3.04 -5.95 6.60
C SER A 23 -4.21 -6.56 5.82
N ASN A 24 -4.54 -7.83 6.07
CA ASN A 24 -5.43 -8.63 5.22
C ASN A 24 -4.99 -8.73 3.74
N PHE A 25 -3.80 -8.21 3.39
CA PHE A 25 -3.23 -8.37 2.06
C PHE A 25 -2.88 -9.84 1.85
N PRO A 26 -3.21 -10.45 0.70
CA PRO A 26 -2.95 -11.87 0.51
C PRO A 26 -1.46 -12.16 0.55
N PHE A 27 -1.06 -13.15 1.34
CA PHE A 27 0.34 -13.52 1.50
C PHE A 27 0.83 -14.41 0.35
N PRO A 28 2.09 -14.22 -0.10
CA PRO A 28 2.71 -15.15 -1.04
C PRO A 28 2.86 -16.54 -0.40
N ARG A 29 2.64 -17.61 -1.18
CA ARG A 29 2.74 -19.00 -0.70
C ARG A 29 4.10 -19.34 -0.07
N ARG A 30 5.17 -18.67 -0.51
CA ARG A 30 6.53 -18.88 -0.01
C ARG A 30 6.87 -17.98 1.19
N GLY A 31 5.98 -17.09 1.60
CA GLY A 31 6.27 -16.01 2.54
C GLY A 31 7.17 -14.94 1.93
N PHE A 32 7.04 -13.70 2.41
CA PHE A 32 7.91 -12.60 1.97
C PHE A 32 9.36 -12.82 2.40
N GLU A 33 9.60 -13.61 3.45
CA GLU A 33 10.92 -13.95 3.99
C GLU A 33 11.83 -14.71 3.02
N ASN A 34 11.26 -15.46 2.08
CA ASN A 34 12.01 -16.31 1.15
C ASN A 34 12.06 -15.73 -0.28
N MET A 35 11.73 -14.45 -0.42
CA MET A 35 11.63 -13.75 -1.69
C MET A 35 12.61 -12.58 -1.73
N THR A 36 13.20 -12.36 -2.91
CA THR A 36 14.03 -11.20 -3.20
C THR A 36 13.18 -9.93 -3.23
N LEU A 37 13.84 -8.77 -3.12
CA LEU A 37 13.18 -7.47 -3.25
C LEU A 37 12.35 -7.38 -4.54
N PHE A 38 12.92 -7.84 -5.66
CA PHE A 38 12.25 -7.85 -6.95
C PHE A 38 10.99 -8.74 -6.93
N GLU A 39 11.11 -9.97 -6.43
CA GLU A 39 9.97 -10.89 -6.35
C GLU A 39 8.84 -10.34 -5.47
N ASN A 40 9.18 -9.66 -4.38
CA ASN A 40 8.22 -9.02 -3.49
C ASN A 40 7.44 -7.91 -4.19
N PHE A 41 8.14 -6.98 -4.85
CA PHE A 41 7.47 -5.92 -5.62
C PHE A 41 6.67 -6.47 -6.80
N ASN A 42 7.19 -7.48 -7.50
CA ASN A 42 6.48 -8.15 -8.57
C ASN A 42 5.18 -8.77 -8.05
N TYR A 43 5.23 -9.45 -6.91
CA TYR A 43 4.03 -9.98 -6.26
C TYR A 43 3.02 -8.88 -5.96
N LEU A 44 3.42 -7.80 -5.28
CA LEU A 44 2.51 -6.71 -4.92
C LEU A 44 1.83 -6.04 -6.13
N LEU A 45 2.57 -5.81 -7.22
CA LEU A 45 2.07 -5.13 -8.41
C LEU A 45 1.09 -5.98 -9.24
N PHE A 46 1.30 -7.29 -9.26
CA PHE A 46 0.57 -8.20 -10.15
C PHE A 46 -0.53 -9.00 -9.44
N LEU A 47 -0.41 -9.25 -8.13
CA LEU A 47 -1.36 -10.05 -7.36
C LEU A 47 -2.82 -9.56 -7.42
N PRO A 48 -3.12 -8.26 -7.30
CA PRO A 48 -4.52 -7.79 -7.30
C PRO A 48 -5.27 -8.20 -8.57
N ARG A 49 -4.55 -8.30 -9.70
CA ARG A 49 -5.11 -8.67 -11.00
C ARG A 49 -5.46 -10.14 -11.12
N TYR A 50 -4.72 -11.02 -10.42
CA TYR A 50 -4.86 -12.47 -10.55
C TYR A 50 -5.82 -13.10 -9.54
N LEU A 51 -5.90 -12.55 -8.33
CA LEU A 51 -6.67 -13.16 -7.24
C LEU A 51 -8.07 -12.54 -7.02
N LYS A 52 -8.51 -11.59 -7.86
CA LYS A 52 -9.76 -10.82 -7.65
C LYS A 52 -9.86 -10.26 -6.23
N VAL A 53 -8.73 -9.75 -5.73
CA VAL A 53 -8.66 -9.11 -4.41
C VAL A 53 -9.57 -7.88 -4.45
N PRO A 54 -10.38 -7.62 -3.40
CA PRO A 54 -11.12 -6.36 -3.30
C PRO A 54 -10.18 -5.18 -3.54
N ASP A 55 -10.60 -4.25 -4.39
CA ASP A 55 -9.78 -3.13 -4.83
C ASP A 55 -9.20 -2.32 -3.65
N GLU A 56 -9.98 -2.16 -2.58
CA GLU A 56 -9.58 -1.50 -1.34
C GLU A 56 -8.33 -2.16 -0.73
N ILE A 57 -8.27 -3.49 -0.73
CA ILE A 57 -7.14 -4.27 -0.21
C ILE A 57 -6.00 -4.30 -1.23
N GLY A 58 -6.33 -4.59 -2.50
CA GLY A 58 -5.35 -4.75 -3.57
C GLY A 58 -4.54 -3.48 -3.84
N ARG A 59 -5.13 -2.31 -3.61
CA ARG A 59 -4.46 -1.02 -3.79
C ARG A 59 -3.81 -0.49 -2.51
N MET A 60 -3.94 -1.13 -1.36
CA MET A 60 -3.42 -0.63 -0.07
C MET A 60 -1.91 -0.82 0.11
N PHE A 61 -1.28 -1.74 -0.64
CA PHE A 61 0.13 -2.08 -0.44
C PHE A 61 1.13 -0.90 -0.50
N PRO A 62 0.95 0.16 -1.33
CA PRO A 62 1.86 1.30 -1.31
C PRO A 62 1.87 2.02 0.05
N TRP A 63 0.70 2.11 0.71
CA TRP A 63 0.58 2.70 2.04
C TRP A 63 1.20 1.83 3.13
N ILE A 64 1.10 0.50 2.99
CA ILE A 64 1.79 -0.45 3.88
C ILE A 64 3.30 -0.25 3.79
N LEU A 65 3.87 -0.23 2.57
CA LEU A 65 5.31 0.00 2.37
C LEU A 65 5.74 1.35 2.95
N TRP A 66 4.93 2.39 2.73
CA TRP A 66 5.19 3.73 3.22
C TRP A 66 5.17 3.83 4.74
N ILE A 67 4.19 3.24 5.42
CA ILE A 67 4.09 3.31 6.88
C ILE A 67 5.22 2.52 7.54
N ILE A 68 5.60 1.36 6.98
CA ILE A 68 6.71 0.55 7.49
C ILE A 68 8.01 1.38 7.42
N TRP A 69 8.26 2.01 6.27
CA TRP A 69 9.42 2.90 6.09
C TRP A 69 9.42 4.08 7.07
N LYS A 70 8.28 4.78 7.22
CA LYS A 70 8.13 5.90 8.16
C LYS A 70 8.36 5.48 9.60
N ASN A 71 7.69 4.42 10.06
CA ASN A 71 7.82 3.93 11.43
C ASN A 71 9.25 3.49 11.73
N ARG A 72 9.90 2.82 10.77
CA ARG A 72 11.31 2.46 10.90
C ARG A 72 12.20 3.67 11.09
N ASN A 73 12.00 4.74 10.32
CA ASN A 73 12.79 5.97 10.44
C ASN A 73 12.52 6.69 11.76
N LEU A 74 11.25 6.81 12.16
CA LEU A 74 10.87 7.41 13.44
C LEU A 74 11.47 6.65 14.62
N PHE A 75 11.50 5.31 14.55
CA PHE A 75 12.18 4.50 15.55
C PHE A 75 13.69 4.78 15.59
N LEU A 76 14.32 4.90 14.42
CA LEU A 76 15.77 5.08 14.31
C LEU A 76 16.27 6.44 14.78
N PHE A 77 15.53 7.49 14.46
CA PHE A 77 15.93 8.88 14.73
C PHE A 77 15.34 9.42 16.03
N GLU A 78 14.16 8.93 16.44
CA GLU A 78 13.40 9.47 17.56
C GLU A 78 13.03 8.42 18.63
N GLY A 79 13.37 7.14 18.42
CA GLY A 79 13.02 6.06 19.36
C GLY A 79 11.52 5.78 19.46
N LYS A 80 10.72 6.29 18.51
CA LYS A 80 9.26 6.14 18.52
C LYS A 80 8.84 4.79 17.93
N GLU A 81 8.04 4.06 18.69
CA GLU A 81 7.41 2.81 18.28
C GLU A 81 5.89 2.97 18.29
N PHE A 82 5.21 2.26 17.38
CA PHE A 82 3.77 2.33 17.20
C PHE A 82 3.19 0.94 17.28
N ALA A 83 2.01 0.82 17.90
CA ALA A 83 1.26 -0.42 17.88
C ALA A 83 0.89 -0.79 16.43
N VAL A 84 0.81 -2.08 16.12
CA VAL A 84 0.48 -2.52 14.76
C VAL A 84 -0.95 -2.11 14.40
N GLU A 85 -1.84 -2.09 15.38
CA GLU A 85 -3.24 -1.68 15.25
C GLU A 85 -3.33 -0.21 14.81
N ASP A 86 -2.60 0.68 15.47
CA ASP A 86 -2.53 2.11 15.12
C ASP A 86 -1.89 2.32 13.74
N THR A 87 -0.83 1.55 13.47
CA THR A 87 -0.14 1.55 12.17
C THR A 87 -1.10 1.18 11.05
N MET A 88 -1.90 0.12 11.24
CA MET A 88 -2.88 -0.33 10.24
C MET A 88 -4.08 0.60 10.13
N ALA A 89 -4.56 1.16 11.23
CA ALA A 89 -5.59 2.19 11.21
C ALA A 89 -5.16 3.39 10.34
N LYS A 90 -3.90 3.83 10.49
CA LYS A 90 -3.34 4.91 9.67
C LYS A 90 -3.27 4.55 8.18
N VAL A 91 -2.86 3.31 7.87
CA VAL A 91 -2.81 2.82 6.48
C VAL A 91 -4.20 2.83 5.84
N ILE A 92 -5.21 2.34 6.56
CA ILE A 92 -6.60 2.29 6.07
C ILE A 92 -7.13 3.71 5.86
N GLU A 93 -6.91 4.61 6.82
CA GLU A 93 -7.31 6.02 6.72
C GLU A 93 -6.63 6.71 5.52
N ASP A 94 -5.30 6.65 5.43
CA ASP A 94 -4.53 7.34 4.39
C ASP A 94 -4.86 6.80 2.98
N SER A 95 -5.05 5.49 2.85
CA SER A 95 -5.41 4.87 1.58
C SER A 95 -6.85 5.18 1.18
N GLY A 96 -7.79 5.14 2.14
CA GLY A 96 -9.19 5.53 1.94
C GLY A 96 -9.33 6.97 1.45
N HIS A 97 -8.69 7.92 2.14
CA HIS A 97 -8.72 9.33 1.73
C HIS A 97 -8.19 9.54 0.32
N TRP A 98 -7.12 8.83 -0.06
CA TRP A 98 -6.59 8.92 -1.42
C TRP A 98 -7.60 8.43 -2.45
N PHE A 99 -8.21 7.25 -2.24
CA PHE A 99 -9.17 6.71 -3.21
C PHE A 99 -10.44 7.54 -3.33
N GLU A 100 -10.90 8.16 -2.24
CA GLU A 100 -12.03 9.07 -2.27
C GLU A 100 -11.72 10.34 -3.10
N VAL A 101 -10.51 10.90 -2.97
CA VAL A 101 -10.07 12.02 -3.80
C VAL A 101 -9.96 11.62 -5.27
N GLN A 102 -9.40 10.44 -5.56
CA GLN A 102 -9.32 9.96 -6.96
C GLN A 102 -10.70 9.79 -7.58
N LYS A 103 -11.64 9.17 -6.84
CA LYS A 103 -13.01 8.94 -7.31
C LYS A 103 -13.71 10.25 -7.67
N ARG A 104 -13.60 11.28 -6.81
CA ARG A 104 -14.17 12.61 -7.10
C ARG A 104 -13.58 13.23 -8.36
N ARG A 105 -12.26 13.15 -8.54
CA ARG A 105 -11.61 13.66 -9.74
C ARG A 105 -12.12 12.95 -11.01
N ASP A 106 -12.23 11.63 -10.96
CA ASP A 106 -12.69 10.85 -12.11
C ASP A 106 -14.16 11.19 -12.46
N GLU A 107 -15.02 11.42 -11.44
CA GLU A 107 -16.41 11.88 -11.63
C GLU A 107 -16.49 13.29 -12.26
N GLU A 108 -15.62 14.21 -11.85
CA GLU A 108 -15.50 15.57 -12.41
C GLU A 108 -15.03 15.53 -13.87
N ASP A 109 -14.01 14.72 -14.18
CA ASP A 109 -13.49 14.53 -15.54
C ASP A 109 -14.58 13.94 -16.47
N GLU A 110 -15.35 12.98 -15.99
CA GLU A 110 -16.48 12.41 -16.73
C GLU A 110 -17.61 13.42 -16.94
N ALA A 111 -17.91 14.27 -15.96
CA ALA A 111 -18.90 15.33 -16.09
C ALA A 111 -18.46 16.36 -17.16
N GLY A 112 -17.21 16.83 -17.10
CA GLY A 112 -16.67 17.76 -18.10
C GLY A 112 -16.66 17.18 -19.52
N ASN A 113 -16.29 15.91 -19.67
CA ASN A 113 -16.30 15.24 -20.97
C ASN A 113 -17.73 15.06 -21.52
N ARG A 114 -18.71 14.79 -20.65
CA ARG A 114 -20.13 14.75 -21.03
C ARG A 114 -20.61 16.12 -21.53
N GLU A 115 -20.27 17.20 -20.84
CA GLU A 115 -20.62 18.57 -21.25
C GLU A 115 -20.01 18.95 -22.60
N LEU A 116 -18.72 18.66 -22.81
CA LEU A 116 -18.05 18.89 -24.09
C LEU A 116 -18.72 18.12 -25.23
N ARG A 117 -19.11 16.87 -25.00
CA ARG A 117 -19.81 16.04 -25.98
C ARG A 117 -21.20 16.56 -26.30
N VAL A 118 -21.93 17.11 -25.32
CA VAL A 118 -23.22 17.77 -25.56
C VAL A 118 -23.02 19.04 -26.37
N ARG A 119 -22.03 19.87 -26.00
CA ARG A 119 -21.73 21.13 -26.70
C ARG A 119 -21.35 20.92 -28.16
N ASN A 120 -20.53 19.91 -28.46
CA ASN A 120 -20.09 19.61 -29.83
C ASN A 120 -21.17 18.94 -30.70
N ARG A 121 -22.36 18.65 -30.14
CA ARG A 121 -23.47 18.01 -30.85
C ARG A 121 -24.48 19.00 -31.44
N TRP A 122 -24.38 20.27 -31.04
CA TRP A 122 -25.17 21.40 -31.53
C TRP A 122 -24.27 22.35 -32.31
#